data_AF-A0A842QDQ1-F1
#
_entry.id   AF-A0A842QDQ1-F1
#
_cell.length_a   1.000
_cell.length_b   1.000
_cell.length_c   1.000
_cell.angle_alpha   90.00
_cell.angle_beta   90.00
_cell.angle_gamma   90.00
#
_symmetry.space_group_name_H-M   'P 1'
#
loop_
_entity.id
_entity.type
_entity.pdbx_description
1 polymer ?
#
loop_
_entity_poly.entity_id
_entity_poly.type
_entity_poly.pdbx_seq_one_letter_code
_entity_poly.pdbx_strand_id
1 'polypeptide(L)'
;MMSDLDRLQEVFTVFLDGLWWGLRDNVGALSMYEGYSNGFRLIGVQAAQDQGVKGVEEATALAANIMKAIGLNLEVEGSEIRVDSCPIWDRIKEQGLEYSFHIEEICWKPLLEAIAEEAGVKAFVDSSLRQIHVKRGKIEYKRSKLQRKLEEGSIAQKEHDEALAQLDKQLDSIPEKGRYRFA
;
A
#
# COMPACT_ATOMS: atom_id res chain seq x y z
N MET A 1 27.35 -8.90 6.13
CA MET A 1 27.40 -9.26 4.70
C MET A 1 25.95 -9.31 4.26
N MET A 2 25.58 -8.58 3.21
CA MET A 2 24.18 -8.51 2.74
C MET A 2 23.80 -9.85 2.12
N SER A 3 22.58 -10.36 2.39
CA SER A 3 22.16 -11.62 1.79
C SER A 3 21.79 -11.43 0.32
N ASP A 4 21.82 -12.51 -0.47
CA ASP A 4 21.37 -12.48 -1.87
C ASP A 4 19.90 -12.05 -1.99
N LEU A 5 19.08 -12.40 -1.00
CA LEU A 5 17.68 -11.97 -0.91
C LEU A 5 17.56 -10.47 -0.71
N ASP A 6 18.34 -9.88 0.21
CA ASP A 6 18.34 -8.43 0.42
C ASP A 6 18.74 -7.69 -0.86
N ARG A 7 19.72 -8.22 -1.59
CA ARG A 7 20.15 -7.67 -2.89
C ARG A 7 19.05 -7.74 -3.94
N LEU A 8 18.31 -8.84 -4.02
CA LEU A 8 17.17 -8.98 -4.93
C LEU A 8 16.06 -7.99 -4.60
N GLN A 9 15.76 -7.77 -3.31
CA GLN A 9 14.77 -6.81 -2.86
C GLN A 9 15.16 -5.37 -3.19
N GLU A 10 16.44 -5.02 -3.04
CA GLU A 10 16.97 -3.71 -3.45
C GLU A 10 16.83 -3.49 -4.97
N VAL A 11 17.25 -4.48 -5.77
CA VAL A 11 17.12 -4.43 -7.24
C VAL A 11 15.64 -4.33 -7.66
N PHE A 12 14.75 -5.05 -6.99
CA PHE A 12 13.32 -4.99 -7.25
C PHE A 12 12.73 -3.61 -6.93
N THR A 13 13.19 -2.96 -5.85
CA THR A 13 12.82 -1.57 -5.53
C THR A 13 13.23 -0.62 -6.65
N VAL A 14 14.46 -0.74 -7.16
CA VAL A 14 14.95 0.07 -8.30
C VAL A 14 14.15 -0.21 -9.58
N PHE A 15 13.74 -1.46 -9.80
CA PHE A 15 12.87 -1.81 -10.92
C PHE A 15 11.52 -1.08 -10.85
N LEU A 16 10.89 -1.03 -9.67
CA LEU A 16 9.64 -0.28 -9.47
C LEU A 16 9.84 1.23 -9.69
N ASP A 17 10.98 1.79 -9.28
CA ASP A 17 11.34 3.18 -9.59
C ASP A 17 11.38 3.41 -11.11
N GLY A 18 11.96 2.48 -11.87
CA GLY A 18 11.99 2.54 -13.33
C GLY A 18 10.59 2.55 -13.97
N LEU A 19 9.68 1.69 -13.48
CA LEU A 19 8.29 1.67 -13.95
C LEU A 19 7.56 2.98 -13.63
N TRP A 20 7.79 3.54 -12.44
CA TRP A 20 7.22 4.82 -12.04
C TRP A 20 7.65 5.96 -12.97
N TRP A 21 8.96 6.11 -13.22
CA TRP A 21 9.47 7.14 -14.13
C TRP A 21 8.94 6.97 -15.55
N GLY A 22 8.88 5.71 -16.01
CA GLY A 22 8.25 5.36 -17.29
C GLY A 22 6.82 5.90 -17.37
N LEU A 23 5.99 5.64 -16.35
CA LEU A 23 4.60 6.10 -16.30
C LEU A 23 4.48 7.63 -16.27
N ARG A 24 5.29 8.29 -15.45
CA ARG A 24 5.21 9.73 -15.18
C ARG A 24 5.62 10.59 -16.37
N ASP A 25 6.69 10.21 -17.07
CA ASP A 25 7.35 11.08 -18.04
C ASP A 25 6.82 10.90 -19.48
N ASN A 26 5.72 10.16 -19.66
CA ASN A 26 5.27 9.73 -20.98
C ASN A 26 3.82 10.11 -21.28
N VAL A 27 3.57 10.52 -22.53
CA VAL A 27 2.27 11.03 -23.01
C VAL A 27 1.22 9.91 -23.15
N GLY A 28 1.64 8.64 -23.09
CA GLY A 28 0.80 7.43 -23.12
C GLY A 28 0.56 6.78 -21.76
N ALA A 29 0.38 7.56 -20.70
CA ALA A 29 0.29 7.04 -19.32
C ALA A 29 -0.79 5.95 -19.13
N LEU A 30 -1.91 6.01 -19.86
CA LEU A 30 -2.98 5.00 -19.76
C LEU A 30 -2.58 3.63 -20.34
N SER A 31 -1.92 3.58 -21.50
CA SER A 31 -1.51 2.30 -22.08
C SER A 31 -0.37 1.65 -21.31
N MET A 32 0.52 2.45 -20.72
CA MET A 32 1.56 1.93 -19.84
C MET A 32 1.02 1.51 -18.47
N TYR A 33 0.04 2.24 -17.93
CA TYR A 33 -0.70 1.81 -16.75
C TYR A 33 -1.27 0.40 -16.95
N GLU A 34 -1.99 0.18 -18.05
CA GLU A 34 -2.56 -1.12 -18.39
C GLU A 34 -1.47 -2.17 -18.60
N GLY A 35 -0.39 -1.83 -19.31
CA GLY A 35 0.74 -2.73 -19.55
C GLY A 35 1.39 -3.21 -18.25
N TYR A 36 1.67 -2.30 -17.31
CA TYR A 36 2.29 -2.66 -16.03
C TYR A 36 1.32 -3.44 -15.15
N SER A 37 0.07 -2.98 -15.03
CA SER A 37 -0.98 -3.68 -14.29
C SER A 37 -1.17 -5.12 -14.79
N ASN A 38 -1.21 -5.31 -16.11
CA ASN A 38 -1.28 -6.64 -16.72
C ASN A 38 -0.04 -7.50 -16.44
N GLY A 39 1.14 -6.89 -16.35
CA GLY A 39 2.38 -7.58 -15.95
C GLY A 39 2.26 -8.16 -14.54
N PHE A 40 1.81 -7.37 -13.57
CA PHE A 40 1.60 -7.84 -12.19
C PHE A 40 0.45 -8.85 -12.08
N ARG A 41 -0.61 -8.66 -12.86
CA ARG A 41 -1.70 -9.64 -12.99
C ARG A 41 -1.16 -10.98 -13.51
N LEU A 42 -0.32 -10.98 -14.54
CA LEU A 42 0.28 -12.19 -15.11
C LEU A 42 1.15 -12.94 -14.09
N ILE A 43 1.91 -12.22 -13.26
CA ILE A 43 2.66 -12.83 -12.15
C ILE A 43 1.72 -13.58 -11.21
N GLY A 44 0.61 -12.95 -10.81
CA GLY A 44 -0.38 -13.59 -9.93
C GLY A 44 -1.03 -14.82 -10.54
N VAL A 45 -1.43 -14.75 -11.82
CA VAL A 45 -2.00 -15.89 -12.56
C VAL A 45 -1.00 -17.04 -12.62
N GLN A 46 0.23 -16.77 -13.08
CA GLN A 46 1.25 -17.82 -13.23
C GLN A 46 1.58 -18.48 -11.89
N ALA A 47 1.78 -17.68 -10.84
CA ALA A 47 2.10 -18.19 -9.52
C ALA A 47 0.97 -19.05 -8.92
N ALA A 48 -0.29 -18.65 -9.15
CA ALA A 48 -1.45 -19.42 -8.68
C ALA A 48 -1.63 -20.74 -9.45
N GLN A 49 -1.43 -20.71 -10.76
CA GLN A 49 -1.52 -21.90 -11.62
C GLN A 49 -0.42 -22.92 -11.33
N ASP A 50 0.82 -22.46 -11.15
CA ASP A 50 1.98 -23.32 -10.85
C ASP A 50 1.81 -24.07 -9.53
N GLN A 51 1.13 -23.46 -8.55
CA GLN A 51 0.87 -24.04 -7.23
C GLN A 51 -0.51 -24.71 -7.11
N GLY A 52 -1.36 -24.62 -8.14
CA GLY A 52 -2.69 -25.20 -8.13
C GLY A 52 -3.62 -24.63 -7.05
N VAL A 53 -3.45 -23.35 -6.72
CA VAL A 53 -4.10 -22.67 -5.57
C VAL A 53 -5.62 -22.71 -5.66
N LYS A 54 -6.29 -23.09 -4.58
CA LYS A 54 -7.74 -23.06 -4.42
C LYS A 54 -8.19 -22.60 -3.04
N GLY A 55 -9.19 -21.72 -3.03
CA GLY A 55 -9.81 -21.25 -1.80
C GLY A 55 -8.99 -20.20 -1.05
N VAL A 56 -9.57 -19.73 0.06
CA VAL A 56 -9.09 -18.55 0.79
C VAL A 56 -7.72 -18.75 1.41
N GLU A 57 -7.48 -19.91 2.02
CA GLU A 57 -6.25 -20.21 2.77
C GLU A 57 -5.03 -20.24 1.85
N GLU A 58 -5.11 -20.98 0.74
CA GLU A 58 -4.01 -21.10 -0.22
C GLU A 58 -3.74 -19.78 -0.95
N ALA A 59 -4.78 -19.02 -1.29
CA ALA A 59 -4.64 -17.69 -1.88
C ALA A 59 -3.91 -16.72 -0.93
N THR A 60 -4.29 -16.74 0.35
CA THR A 60 -3.65 -15.92 1.39
C THR A 60 -2.18 -16.32 1.57
N ALA A 61 -1.89 -17.63 1.62
CA ALA A 61 -0.53 -18.14 1.76
C ALA A 61 0.35 -17.75 0.57
N LEU A 62 -0.15 -17.90 -0.66
CA LEU A 62 0.58 -17.53 -1.87
C LEU A 62 0.88 -16.02 -1.89
N ALA A 63 -0.15 -15.19 -1.68
CA ALA A 63 0.01 -13.75 -1.66
C ALA A 63 1.01 -13.30 -0.57
N ALA A 64 0.91 -13.86 0.64
CA ALA A 64 1.84 -13.58 1.72
C ALA A 64 3.28 -13.96 1.36
N ASN A 65 3.48 -15.12 0.71
CA ASN A 65 4.81 -15.57 0.28
C ASN A 65 5.41 -14.63 -0.77
N ILE A 66 4.64 -14.22 -1.76
CA ILE A 66 5.09 -13.26 -2.78
C ILE A 66 5.42 -11.92 -2.13
N MET A 67 4.54 -11.39 -1.29
CA MET A 67 4.73 -10.11 -0.59
C MET A 67 5.96 -10.15 0.33
N LYS A 68 6.21 -11.25 1.04
CA LYS A 68 7.45 -11.44 1.82
C LYS A 68 8.68 -11.50 0.92
N ALA A 69 8.62 -12.20 -0.20
CA ALA A 69 9.76 -12.36 -1.11
C ALA A 69 10.25 -11.00 -1.65
N ILE A 70 9.33 -10.09 -1.94
CA ILE A 70 9.63 -8.72 -2.38
C ILE A 70 9.99 -7.77 -1.22
N GLY A 71 10.08 -8.28 0.02
CA GLY A 71 10.61 -7.56 1.18
C GLY A 71 9.58 -6.91 2.11
N LEU A 72 8.27 -7.16 1.94
CA LEU A 72 7.29 -6.63 2.89
C LEU A 72 7.40 -7.34 4.24
N ASN A 73 7.51 -6.56 5.31
CA ASN A 73 7.36 -7.06 6.67
C ASN A 73 5.88 -7.26 6.96
N LEU A 74 5.45 -8.51 7.08
CA LEU A 74 4.04 -8.84 7.23
C LEU A 74 3.81 -10.05 8.14
N GLU A 75 2.60 -10.08 8.69
CA GLU A 75 2.01 -11.20 9.43
C GLU A 75 0.73 -11.67 8.72
N VAL A 76 0.36 -12.93 8.94
CA VAL A 76 -0.86 -13.53 8.40
C VAL A 76 -1.74 -13.97 9.57
N GLU A 77 -3.00 -13.56 9.56
CA GLU A 77 -4.01 -13.95 10.55
C GLU A 77 -5.27 -14.44 9.82
N GLY A 78 -5.43 -15.77 9.74
CA GLY A 78 -6.52 -16.38 8.98
C GLY A 78 -6.42 -16.02 7.50
N SER A 79 -7.44 -15.32 6.98
CA SER A 79 -7.49 -14.86 5.59
C SER A 79 -6.95 -13.44 5.36
N GLU A 80 -6.37 -12.83 6.40
CA GLU A 80 -5.86 -11.46 6.38
C GLU A 80 -4.34 -11.42 6.43
N ILE A 81 -3.76 -10.62 5.54
CA ILE A 81 -2.34 -10.25 5.49
C ILE A 81 -2.23 -8.83 6.05
N ARG A 82 -1.42 -8.67 7.09
CA ARG A 82 -1.13 -7.37 7.70
C ARG A 82 0.29 -6.96 7.44
N VAL A 83 0.47 -5.85 6.73
CA VAL A 83 1.76 -5.30 6.33
C VAL A 83 2.13 -4.16 7.26
N ASP A 84 3.27 -4.30 7.93
CA ASP A 84 3.83 -3.33 8.86
C ASP A 84 4.74 -2.32 8.13
N SER A 85 5.62 -2.83 7.26
CA SER A 85 6.55 -2.00 6.48
C SER A 85 6.86 -2.62 5.12
N CYS A 86 7.39 -1.80 4.21
CA CYS A 86 7.82 -2.21 2.88
C CYS A 86 9.17 -1.57 2.52
N PRO A 87 10.00 -2.21 1.68
CA PRO A 87 11.34 -1.72 1.35
C PRO A 87 11.31 -0.41 0.54
N ILE A 88 10.18 -0.15 -0.11
CA ILE A 88 9.89 1.04 -0.90
C ILE A 88 9.27 2.17 -0.06
N TRP A 89 9.19 2.03 1.26
CA TRP A 89 8.53 3.02 2.12
C TRP A 89 9.22 4.38 2.10
N ASP A 90 10.56 4.38 2.10
CA ASP A 90 11.29 5.64 2.03
C ASP A 90 11.14 6.29 0.65
N ARG A 91 11.01 5.51 -0.43
CA ARG A 91 10.61 6.02 -1.75
C ARG A 91 9.21 6.64 -1.74
N ILE A 92 8.25 6.03 -1.04
CA ILE A 92 6.91 6.59 -0.86
C ILE A 92 6.97 7.94 -0.14
N LYS A 93 7.81 8.08 0.90
CA LYS A 93 8.01 9.36 1.59
C LYS A 93 8.67 10.41 0.69
N GLU A 94 9.64 10.01 -0.12
CA GLU A 94 10.40 10.91 -1.02
C GLU A 94 9.59 11.36 -2.23
N GLN A 95 8.93 10.44 -2.92
CA GLN A 95 8.23 10.65 -4.19
C GLN A 95 6.74 10.99 -3.98
N GLY A 96 6.22 10.77 -2.78
CA GLY A 96 4.88 11.17 -2.38
C GLY A 96 3.75 10.27 -2.89
N LEU A 97 2.54 10.86 -2.93
CA LEU A 97 1.30 10.11 -3.07
C LEU A 97 1.14 9.38 -4.41
N GLU A 98 1.71 9.91 -5.48
CA GLU A 98 1.56 9.32 -6.80
C GLU A 98 2.37 8.02 -6.94
N TYR A 99 3.59 7.99 -6.40
CA TYR A 99 4.39 6.77 -6.32
C TYR A 99 3.70 5.70 -5.49
N SER A 100 3.16 6.08 -4.33
CA SER A 100 2.42 5.12 -3.50
C SER A 100 1.15 4.58 -4.18
N PHE A 101 0.51 5.37 -5.04
CA PHE A 101 -0.63 4.93 -5.85
C PHE A 101 -0.17 3.93 -6.93
N HIS A 102 0.94 4.20 -7.60
CA HIS A 102 1.55 3.28 -8.57
C HIS A 102 1.77 1.90 -7.94
N ILE A 103 2.43 1.88 -6.79
CA ILE A 103 2.72 0.64 -6.06
C ILE A 103 1.45 -0.13 -5.69
N GLU A 104 0.41 0.54 -5.18
CA GLU A 104 -0.78 -0.15 -4.71
C GLU A 104 -1.73 -0.56 -5.83
N GLU A 105 -2.09 0.36 -6.72
CA GLU A 105 -3.14 0.13 -7.73
C GLU A 105 -2.60 -0.51 -9.00
N ILE A 106 -1.29 -0.37 -9.29
CA ILE A 106 -0.66 -0.92 -10.51
C ILE A 106 0.13 -2.19 -10.20
N CYS A 107 0.78 -2.27 -9.03
CA CYS A 107 1.58 -3.44 -8.68
C CYS A 107 0.82 -4.45 -7.82
N TRP A 108 0.39 -4.07 -6.61
CA TRP A 108 -0.12 -5.05 -5.65
C TRP A 108 -1.54 -5.50 -5.93
N LYS A 109 -2.45 -4.57 -6.16
CA LYS A 109 -3.86 -4.92 -6.33
C LYS A 109 -4.10 -5.84 -7.53
N PRO A 110 -3.55 -5.59 -8.74
CA PRO A 110 -3.73 -6.51 -9.87
C PRO A 110 -3.17 -7.91 -9.61
N LEU A 111 -2.05 -8.00 -8.89
CA LEU A 111 -1.46 -9.28 -8.49
C LEU A 111 -2.36 -10.05 -7.51
N LEU A 112 -2.88 -9.38 -6.49
CA LEU A 112 -3.76 -10.00 -5.49
C LEU A 112 -5.11 -10.42 -6.10
N GLU A 113 -5.67 -9.59 -6.98
CA GLU A 113 -6.89 -9.90 -7.72
C GLU A 113 -6.69 -11.13 -8.63
N ALA A 114 -5.56 -11.21 -9.34
CA ALA A 114 -5.23 -12.38 -10.16
C ALA A 114 -5.17 -13.68 -9.35
N ILE A 115 -4.48 -13.65 -8.19
CA ILE A 115 -4.40 -14.81 -7.29
C ILE A 115 -5.79 -15.21 -6.81
N ALA A 116 -6.62 -14.23 -6.42
CA ALA A 116 -7.97 -14.49 -5.95
C ALA A 116 -8.85 -15.15 -7.03
N GLU A 117 -8.78 -14.65 -8.26
CA GLU A 117 -9.54 -15.19 -9.38
C GLU A 117 -9.19 -16.64 -9.69
N GLU A 118 -7.89 -16.98 -9.78
CA GLU A 118 -7.45 -18.36 -10.02
C GLU A 118 -7.83 -19.29 -8.85
N ALA A 119 -7.81 -18.76 -7.62
CA ALA A 119 -8.20 -19.50 -6.43
C ALA A 119 -9.72 -19.63 -6.25
N GLY A 120 -10.54 -18.93 -7.06
CA GLY A 120 -12.00 -18.92 -6.95
C GLY A 120 -12.55 -18.12 -5.76
N VAL A 121 -11.83 -17.09 -5.31
CA VAL A 121 -12.19 -16.21 -4.19
C VAL A 121 -12.10 -14.74 -4.59
N LYS A 122 -12.32 -13.80 -3.66
CA LYS A 122 -12.14 -12.35 -3.87
C LYS A 122 -11.05 -11.79 -2.97
N ALA A 123 -10.25 -10.87 -3.53
CA ALA A 123 -9.30 -10.06 -2.77
C ALA A 123 -9.93 -8.72 -2.34
N PHE A 124 -9.55 -8.25 -1.16
CA PHE A 124 -9.97 -6.97 -0.57
C PHE A 124 -8.75 -6.22 -0.04
N VAL A 125 -8.72 -4.91 -0.27
CA VAL A 125 -7.76 -4.00 0.35
C VAL A 125 -8.51 -3.18 1.39
N ASP A 126 -8.57 -3.69 2.63
CA ASP A 126 -9.32 -3.07 3.73
C ASP A 126 -8.61 -1.78 4.22
N SER A 127 -7.28 -1.80 4.25
CA SER A 127 -6.44 -0.60 4.41
C SER A 127 -5.11 -0.81 3.71
N SER A 128 -4.44 0.27 3.33
CA SER A 128 -3.10 0.21 2.73
C SER A 128 -2.15 1.18 3.41
N LEU A 129 -0.84 0.92 3.33
CA LEU A 129 0.17 1.81 3.92
C LEU A 129 0.07 3.24 3.37
N ARG A 130 -0.25 3.40 2.07
CA ARG A 130 -0.57 4.72 1.48
C ARG A 130 -1.78 5.34 2.13
N GLN A 131 -2.90 4.61 2.22
CA GLN A 131 -4.13 5.17 2.77
C GLN A 131 -3.92 5.63 4.22
N ILE A 132 -3.14 4.88 4.99
CA ILE A 132 -2.74 5.23 6.35
C ILE A 132 -1.92 6.52 6.35
N HIS A 133 -0.88 6.60 5.52
CA HIS A 133 -0.04 7.79 5.38
C HIS A 133 -0.84 9.04 4.99
N VAL A 134 -1.68 8.93 3.95
CA VAL A 134 -2.56 10.02 3.48
C VAL A 134 -3.48 10.50 4.59
N LYS A 135 -4.11 9.57 5.32
CA LYS A 135 -5.04 9.93 6.40
C LYS A 135 -4.30 10.64 7.53
N ARG A 136 -3.14 10.15 7.94
CA ARG A 136 -2.30 10.79 8.98
C ARG A 136 -1.86 12.19 8.56
N GLY A 137 -1.29 12.33 7.36
CA GLY A 137 -0.85 13.63 6.84
C GLY A 137 -2.00 14.65 6.72
N LYS A 138 -3.21 14.21 6.35
CA LYS A 138 -4.40 15.08 6.34
C LYS A 138 -4.79 15.56 7.74
N ILE A 139 -4.69 14.71 8.76
CA ILE A 139 -4.98 15.08 10.15
C ILE A 139 -3.92 16.04 10.68
N GLU A 140 -2.64 15.75 10.45
CA GLU A 140 -1.53 16.63 10.84
C GLU A 140 -1.65 18.01 10.19
N TYR A 141 -1.96 18.07 8.90
CA TYR A 141 -2.24 19.32 8.21
C TYR A 141 -3.40 20.10 8.85
N LYS A 142 -4.50 19.42 9.21
CA LYS A 142 -5.64 20.04 9.91
C LYS A 142 -5.23 20.55 11.29
N ARG A 143 -4.41 19.82 12.05
CA ARG A 143 -3.88 20.25 13.35
C ARG A 143 -3.05 21.52 13.20
N SER A 144 -2.10 21.55 12.26
CA SER A 144 -1.28 22.76 12.01
C SER A 144 -2.14 23.96 11.60
N LYS A 145 -3.17 23.74 10.78
CA LYS A 145 -4.12 24.79 10.39
C LYS A 145 -4.97 25.28 11.58
N LEU A 146 -5.36 24.38 12.47
CA LEU A 146 -6.13 24.70 13.67
C LEU A 146 -5.28 25.52 14.66
N GLN A 147 -4.04 25.10 14.89
CA GLN A 147 -3.06 25.82 15.70
C GLN A 147 -2.83 27.25 15.18
N ARG A 148 -2.61 27.38 13.87
CA ARG A 148 -2.44 28.70 13.23
C ARG A 148 -3.66 29.62 13.44
N LYS A 149 -4.88 29.08 13.36
CA LYS A 149 -6.09 29.87 13.64
C LYS A 149 -6.17 30.36 15.08
N LEU A 150 -5.71 29.56 16.04
CA LEU A 150 -5.65 29.97 17.44
C LEU A 150 -4.63 31.10 17.63
N GLU A 151 -3.45 30.96 17.04
CA GLU A 151 -2.38 31.97 17.07
C GLU A 151 -2.81 33.29 16.40
N GLU A 152 -3.59 33.21 15.32
CA GLU A 152 -4.20 34.37 14.64
C GLU A 152 -5.40 34.95 15.41
N GLY A 153 -5.78 34.37 16.56
CA GLY A 153 -6.95 34.79 17.35
C GLY A 153 -8.29 34.57 16.65
N SER A 154 -8.31 33.76 15.59
CA SER A 154 -9.49 33.51 14.74
C SER A 154 -10.44 32.45 15.30
N ILE A 155 -10.06 31.75 16.37
CA ILE A 155 -10.88 30.80 17.11
C ILE A 155 -10.62 30.93 18.61
N ALA A 156 -11.59 30.58 19.46
CA ALA A 156 -11.38 30.57 20.90
C ALA A 156 -10.59 29.33 21.35
N GLN A 157 -9.87 29.42 22.48
CA GLN A 157 -9.13 28.28 23.06
C GLN A 157 -10.02 27.04 23.24
N LYS A 158 -11.25 27.22 23.74
CA LYS A 158 -12.19 26.12 23.94
C LYS A 158 -12.57 25.43 22.62
N GLU A 159 -12.82 26.19 21.57
CA GLU A 159 -13.16 25.66 20.23
C GLU A 159 -11.96 24.94 19.61
N HIS A 160 -10.75 25.47 19.83
CA HIS A 160 -9.49 24.81 19.47
C HIS A 160 -9.37 23.44 20.15
N ASP A 161 -9.55 23.38 21.46
CA ASP A 161 -9.37 22.14 22.24
C ASP A 161 -10.40 21.06 21.87
N GLU A 162 -11.66 21.46 21.63
CA GLU A 162 -12.71 20.56 21.15
C GLU A 162 -12.39 19.99 19.76
N ALA A 163 -11.93 20.84 18.83
CA ALA A 163 -11.55 20.41 17.50
C ALA A 163 -10.28 19.54 17.51
N LEU A 164 -9.31 19.83 18.37
CA LEU A 164 -8.11 19.03 18.54
C LEU A 164 -8.46 17.63 19.06
N ALA A 165 -9.31 17.52 20.08
CA ALA A 165 -9.77 16.24 20.61
C ALA A 165 -10.51 15.37 19.55
N GLN A 166 -11.22 15.99 18.61
CA GLN A 166 -11.81 15.27 17.48
C GLN A 166 -10.77 14.76 16.48
N LEU A 167 -9.73 15.55 16.21
CA LEU A 167 -8.62 15.14 15.35
C LEU A 167 -7.81 14.01 15.98
N ASP A 168 -7.64 14.03 17.30
CA ASP A 168 -6.96 12.96 18.06
C ASP A 168 -7.73 11.65 17.94
N LYS A 169 -9.05 11.66 18.15
CA LYS A 169 -9.90 10.48 17.94
C LYS A 169 -9.84 9.95 16.51
N GLN A 170 -9.78 10.86 15.51
CA GLN A 170 -9.62 10.45 14.12
C GLN A 170 -8.26 9.78 13.90
N LEU A 171 -7.19 10.30 14.51
CA LEU A 171 -5.84 9.74 14.40
C LEU A 171 -5.77 8.34 15.00
N ASP A 172 -6.36 8.14 16.19
CA ASP A 172 -6.42 6.85 16.88
C ASP A 172 -7.22 5.80 16.11
N SER A 173 -8.16 6.23 15.26
CA SER A 173 -8.94 5.33 14.41
C SER A 173 -8.22 4.86 13.14
N ILE A 174 -7.06 5.44 12.80
CA ILE A 174 -6.31 5.05 11.60
C ILE A 174 -5.57 3.72 11.88
N PRO A 175 -5.75 2.69 11.05
CA PRO A 175 -5.01 1.44 11.19
C PRO A 175 -3.49 1.68 11.19
N GLU A 176 -2.76 0.89 11.98
CA GLU A 176 -1.30 0.95 11.99
C GLU A 176 -0.67 0.19 10.82
N LYS A 177 -1.36 -0.86 10.34
CA LYS A 177 -0.89 -1.78 9.29
C LYS A 177 -1.77 -1.73 8.04
N GLY A 178 -1.16 -1.95 6.88
CA GLY A 178 -1.90 -2.27 5.66
C GLY A 178 -2.59 -3.63 5.82
N ARG A 179 -3.85 -3.78 5.41
CA ARG A 179 -4.67 -4.98 5.59
C ARG A 179 -5.24 -5.41 4.24
N TYR A 180 -4.84 -6.61 3.83
CA TYR A 180 -5.27 -7.25 2.60
C TYR A 180 -5.94 -8.57 2.96
N ARG A 181 -7.10 -8.89 2.38
CA ARG A 181 -7.91 -10.03 2.81
C ARG A 181 -8.48 -10.81 1.64
N PHE A 182 -8.58 -12.13 1.77
CA PHE A 182 -9.28 -13.00 0.82
C PHE A 182 -10.60 -13.51 1.42
N ALA A 183 -11.67 -13.61 0.61
CA ALA A 183 -12.97 -14.15 1.02
C ALA A 183 -13.82 -14.67 -0.14
#